data_AF-A0A6J4NI34-F1
#
_entry.id   AF-A0A6J4NI34-F1
#
_cell.length_a   1.000
_cell.length_b   1.000
_cell.length_c   1.000
_cell.angle_alpha   90.00
_cell.angle_beta   90.00
_cell.angle_gamma   90.00
#
_symmetry.space_group_name_H-M   'P 1'
#
loop_
_entity.id
_entity.type
_entity.pdbx_description
1 polymer ?
#
loop_
_entity_poly.entity_id
_entity_poly.type
_entity_poly.pdbx_seq_one_letter_code
_entity_poly.pdbx_strand_id
1 'polypeptide(L)' 'MTELRKVGENQYDVVVDERVIGRVWNWHGSWSAEANGQTHHGLKSRKEAIARVERNHQPGR' A
#
# COMPACT_ATOMS: atom_id res chain seq x y z
N MET A 1 8.19 -7.54 -9.23
CA MET A 1 9.00 -6.55 -8.50
C MET A 1 8.04 -5.46 -8.04
N THR A 2 8.01 -5.13 -6.75
CA THR A 2 7.05 -4.16 -6.21
C THR A 2 7.69 -2.77 -6.24
N GLU A 3 7.12 -1.87 -7.02
CA GLU A 3 7.56 -0.50 -7.16
C GLU A 3 6.66 0.45 -6.38
N LEU A 4 7.22 1.57 -5.92
CA LEU A 4 6.49 2.57 -5.13
C LEU A 4 6.50 3.89 -5.87
N ARG A 5 5.37 4.25 -6.47
CA ARG A 5 5.21 5.51 -7.18
C ARG A 5 4.71 6.57 -6.21
N LYS A 6 5.53 7.58 -5.92
CA LYS A 6 5.10 8.70 -5.08
C LYS A 6 4.01 9.50 -5.80
N VAL A 7 2.88 9.71 -5.14
CA VAL A 7 1.73 10.46 -5.69
C VAL A 7 1.34 11.67 -4.85
N GLY A 8 1.86 11.77 -3.62
CA GLY A 8 1.62 12.92 -2.76
C GLY A 8 2.68 13.06 -1.67
N GLU A 9 2.49 14.05 -0.79
CA GLU A 9 3.32 14.22 0.39
C GLU A 9 3.02 13.08 1.36
N ASN A 10 3.93 12.09 1.38
CA ASN A 10 3.81 10.84 2.14
C ASN A 10 2.76 9.83 1.64
N GLN A 11 2.37 9.90 0.37
CA GLN A 11 1.49 8.93 -0.28
C GLN A 11 2.17 8.26 -1.48
N TYR A 12 2.01 6.95 -1.60
CA TYR A 12 2.64 6.11 -2.62
C TYR A 12 1.65 5.10 -3.18
N ASP A 13 1.55 5.01 -4.49
CA ASP A 13 0.93 3.87 -5.17
C ASP A 13 1.90 2.69 -5.12
N VAL A 14 1.37 1.50 -4.84
CA VAL A 14 2.09 0.23 -4.88
C VAL A 14 1.82 -0.39 -6.25
N VAL A 15 2.86 -0.55 -7.04
CA VAL A 15 2.80 -1.03 -8.43
C VAL A 15 3.46 -2.40 -8.52
N VAL A 16 2.75 -3.36 -9.11
CA VAL A 16 3.27 -4.70 -9.43
C VAL A 16 2.86 -5.01 -10.86
N ASP A 17 3.82 -5.45 -11.68
CA ASP A 17 3.57 -5.76 -13.11
C ASP A 17 2.95 -4.56 -13.85
N GLU A 18 3.51 -3.37 -13.61
CA GLU A 18 3.04 -2.08 -14.17
C GLU A 18 1.60 -1.68 -13.77
N ARG A 19 0.95 -2.43 -12.87
CA ARG A 19 -0.41 -2.17 -12.38
C ARG A 19 -0.39 -1.70 -10.93
N VAL A 20 -1.19 -0.67 -10.64
CA VAL A 20 -1.43 -0.23 -9.26
C VAL A 20 -2.31 -1.27 -8.56
N ILE A 21 -1.75 -1.93 -7.56
CA ILE A 21 -2.44 -2.95 -6.76
C ILE A 21 -3.00 -2.41 -5.45
N GLY A 22 -2.60 -1.19 -5.11
CA GLY A 22 -3.08 -0.49 -3.93
C GLY A 22 -2.26 0.77 -3.65
N ARG A 23 -2.52 1.38 -2.51
CA ARG A 23 -1.93 2.66 -2.12
C ARG A 23 -1.57 2.64 -0.64
N VAL A 24 -0.46 3.28 -0.30
CA VAL A 24 -0.06 3.47 1.10
C VAL A 24 0.19 4.95 1.37
N TRP A 25 -0.20 5.41 2.55
CA TRP A 25 0.07 6.78 2.98
C TRP A 25 0.43 6.86 4.45
N ASN A 26 1.20 7.88 4.82
CA ASN A 26 1.42 8.24 6.20
C ASN A 26 0.51 9.39 6.59
N TRP A 27 -0.12 9.27 7.76
CA TRP A 27 -0.88 10.34 8.40
C TRP A 27 -0.42 10.44 9.86
N HIS A 28 0.17 11.58 10.24
CA HIS A 28 0.61 11.87 11.60
C HIS A 28 1.46 10.75 12.24
N GLY A 29 2.40 10.15 11.48
CA GLY A 29 3.29 9.11 11.97
C GLY A 29 2.70 7.69 11.93
N SER A 30 1.41 7.53 11.61
CA SER A 30 0.78 6.23 11.36
C SER A 30 0.66 5.95 9.87
N TRP A 31 0.95 4.72 9.45
CA TRP A 31 0.77 4.30 8.07
C TRP A 31 -0.62 3.70 7.84
N SER A 32 -1.14 3.92 6.64
CA SER A 32 -2.36 3.32 6.14
C SER A 32 -2.09 2.64 4.79
N ALA A 33 -2.87 1.61 4.49
CA ALA A 33 -2.80 0.82 3.27
C ALA A 33 -4.21 0.58 2.72
N GLU A 34 -4.42 0.89 1.46
CA GLU A 34 -5.62 0.55 0.70
C GLU A 34 -5.28 -0.50 -0.35
N ALA A 35 -6.05 -1.58 -0.40
CA ALA A 35 -5.97 -2.60 -1.44
C ALA A 35 -7.33 -3.26 -1.63
N ASN A 36 -7.72 -3.53 -2.88
CA ASN A 36 -9.00 -4.16 -3.22
C ASN A 36 -10.23 -3.52 -2.55
N GLY A 37 -10.25 -2.19 -2.43
CA GLY A 37 -11.34 -1.44 -1.79
C GLY A 37 -11.37 -1.55 -0.26
N GLN A 38 -10.41 -2.23 0.37
CA GLN A 38 -10.26 -2.30 1.82
C GLN A 38 -9.14 -1.37 2.27
N THR A 39 -9.42 -0.54 3.27
CA THR A 39 -8.44 0.33 3.89
C THR A 39 -8.08 -0.17 5.29
N HIS A 40 -6.77 -0.25 5.57
CA HIS A 40 -6.20 -0.61 6.85
C HIS A 40 -5.41 0.58 7.40
N HIS A 41 -5.77 1.03 8.60
CA HIS A 41 -5.11 2.12 9.31
C HIS A 41 -4.26 1.58 10.47
N GLY A 42 -3.43 2.44 11.08
CA GLY A 42 -2.72 2.09 12.31
C GLY A 42 -1.46 1.25 12.09
N LEU A 43 -0.92 1.22 10.86
CA LEU A 43 0.26 0.42 10.53
C LEU A 43 1.53 1.11 11.02
N LYS A 44 2.43 0.33 11.59
CA LYS A 44 3.59 0.87 12.34
C LYS A 44 4.66 1.46 11.41
N SER A 45 4.72 0.98 10.17
CA SER A 45 5.78 1.33 9.22
C SER A 45 5.30 1.24 7.77
N ARG A 46 5.98 1.97 6.88
CA ARG A 46 5.77 1.88 5.42
C ARG A 46 5.84 0.45 4.90
N LYS A 47 6.82 -0.33 5.39
CA LYS A 47 7.02 -1.72 5.00
C LYS A 47 5.82 -2.60 5.35
N GLU A 48 5.20 -2.36 6.51
CA GLU A 48 4.01 -3.10 6.96
C GLU A 48 2.79 -2.74 6.10
N ALA A 49 2.65 -1.46 5.73
CA ALA A 49 1.63 -0.98 4.80
C ALA A 49 1.74 -1.62 3.43
N ILE A 50 2.95 -1.67 2.86
CA ILE A 50 3.18 -2.31 1.55
C ILE A 50 2.88 -3.80 1.63
N ALA A 51 3.40 -4.49 2.66
CA ALA A 51 3.12 -5.91 2.86
C ALA A 51 1.62 -6.21 3.00
N ARG A 52 0.83 -5.27 3.56
CA ARG A 52 -0.62 -5.39 3.63
C ARG A 52 -1.27 -5.30 2.25
N VAL A 53 -0.84 -4.35 1.42
CA VAL A 53 -1.28 -4.23 0.03
C VAL A 53 -0.94 -5.50 -0.76
N GLU A 54 0.30 -5.99 -0.65
CA GLU A 54 0.76 -7.21 -1.34
C GLU A 54 -0.02 -8.46 -0.91
N ARG A 55 -0.31 -8.61 0.40
CA ARG A 55 -1.13 -9.73 0.90
C ARG A 55 -2.56 -9.70 0.37
N ASN A 56 -3.17 -8.52 0.31
CA ASN A 56 -4.52 -8.37 -0.22
C ASN A 56 -4.55 -8.52 -1.74
N HIS A 57 -3.45 -8.24 -2.45
CA HIS A 57 -3.32 -8.41 -3.89
C HIS A 57 -3.26 -9.88 -4.34
N GLN A 58 -2.90 -10.84 -3.46
CA GLN A 58 -2.86 -12.24 -3.87
C GLN A 58 -4.23 -12.68 -4.41
N PRO A 59 -4.34 -13.00 -5.71
CA PRO A 59 -5.57 -13.55 -6.25
C PRO A 59 -5.84 -14.87 -5.52
N GLY A 60 -7.12 -15.13 -5.25
CA GLY A 60 -7.56 -16.39 -4.67
C GLY A 60 -6.87 -17.58 -5.32
N ARG A 61 -6.43 -18.49 -4.46
CA ARG A 61 -5.91 -19.82 -4.81
C ARG A 61 -6.85 -20.58 -5.74
#